data_AF-A0A9D1FDD3-F1
#
_entry.id   AF-A0A9D1FDD3-F1
#
_cell.length_a   1.000
_cell.length_b   1.000
_cell.length_c   1.000
_cell.angle_alpha   90.00
_cell.angle_beta   90.00
_cell.angle_gamma   90.00
#
_symmetry.space_group_name_H-M   'P 1'
#
loop_
_entity.id
_entity.type
_entity.pdbx_description
1 polymer ?
#
loop_
_entity_poly.entity_id
_entity_poly.type
_entity_poly.pdbx_seq_one_letter_code
_entity_poly.pdbx_strand_id
1 'polypeptide(L)'
;RDVKPENVVMRGSEAVLIDFNASRIFKPDTEGDTQVLGTTGYAAPEQYGISQSDFRADIYSLGVLLNVMLTGKHPSKCMAPGRLGRVVQKCTMTSPEKRYKSALQLLEAL
;
A
#
# COMPACT_ATOMS: atom_id res chain seq x y z
N ARG A 1 6.46 -4.05 -0.60
CA ARG A 1 6.29 -3.58 0.80
C ARG A 1 6.84 -2.16 1.04
N ASP A 2 7.18 -1.38 0.00
CA ASP A 2 7.68 0.01 0.14
C ASP A 2 7.16 0.90 -1.00
N VAL A 3 5.85 0.89 -1.22
CA VAL A 3 5.21 1.76 -2.22
C VAL A 3 5.04 3.16 -1.63
N LYS A 4 5.70 4.15 -2.23
CA LYS A 4 5.72 5.55 -1.79
C LYS A 4 6.11 6.47 -2.94
N PRO A 5 5.88 7.80 -2.85
CA PRO A 5 6.18 8.73 -3.93
C PRO A 5 7.64 8.69 -4.38
N GLU A 6 8.60 8.55 -3.45
CA GLU A 6 10.03 8.54 -3.74
C GLU A 6 10.45 7.34 -4.61
N ASN A 7 9.66 6.27 -4.59
CA ASN A 7 9.89 5.05 -5.36
C ASN A 7 9.09 5.04 -6.68
N VAL A 8 8.39 6.11 -7.05
CA VAL A 8 7.68 6.21 -8.35
C VAL A 8 8.34 7.26 -9.21
N VAL A 9 8.92 6.83 -10.33
CA VAL A 9 9.61 7.69 -11.29
C VAL A 9 8.79 7.81 -12.57
N MET A 10 8.74 9.01 -13.13
CA MET A 10 8.11 9.25 -14.43
C MET A 10 9.09 8.96 -15.56
N ARG A 11 8.74 8.02 -16.45
CA ARG A 11 9.40 7.76 -17.73
C ARG A 11 8.50 8.27 -18.85
N GLY A 12 8.64 9.54 -19.21
CA GLY A 12 7.69 10.20 -20.11
C GLY A 12 6.31 10.29 -19.45
N SER A 13 5.29 9.68 -20.06
CA SER A 13 3.93 9.60 -19.50
C SER A 13 3.70 8.38 -18.60
N GLU A 14 4.69 7.49 -18.46
CA GLU A 14 4.57 6.26 -17.68
C GLU A 14 5.07 6.47 -16.25
N ALA A 15 4.28 6.06 -15.26
CA ALA A 15 4.73 5.97 -13.87
C ALA A 15 5.37 4.58 -13.65
N VAL A 16 6.63 4.56 -13.25
CA VAL A 16 7.43 3.34 -13.06
C VAL A 16 7.79 3.21 -11.59
N LEU A 17 7.41 2.09 -10.96
CA LEU A 17 7.87 1.76 -9.61
C LEU A 17 9.32 1.30 -9.66
N ILE A 18 10.16 1.93 -8.86
CA ILE A 18 11.56 1.59 -8.65
C ILE A 18 11.77 1.08 -7.22
N ASP A 19 12.97 0.58 -6.95
CA ASP A 19 13.41 0.10 -5.63
C ASP A 19 12.56 -1.06 -5.05
N PHE A 20 12.98 -2.28 -5.37
CA PHE A 20 12.41 -3.52 -4.84
C PHE A 20 13.26 -4.10 -3.69
N ASN A 21 14.17 -3.32 -3.09
CA ASN A 21 15.05 -3.85 -2.04
C ASN A 21 14.29 -4.27 -0.78
N ALA A 22 13.11 -3.70 -0.55
CA ALA A 22 12.18 -4.12 0.50
C ALA A 22 11.28 -5.31 0.10
N SER A 23 11.49 -5.90 -1.09
CA SER A 23 10.75 -7.09 -1.52
C SER A 23 11.27 -8.33 -0.78
N ARG A 24 10.34 -9.12 -0.24
CA ARG A 24 10.65 -10.36 0.44
C ARG A 24 9.65 -11.42 0.01
N ILE A 25 10.13 -12.63 -0.21
CA ILE A 25 9.27 -13.79 -0.48
C ILE A 25 8.53 -14.13 0.82
N PHE A 26 7.20 -14.24 0.74
CA PHE A 26 6.38 -14.72 1.85
C PHE A 26 6.84 -16.12 2.27
N LYS A 27 7.08 -16.33 3.55
CA LYS A 27 7.52 -17.63 4.10
C LYS A 27 6.44 -18.16 5.06
N PRO A 28 5.71 -19.23 4.72
CA PRO A 28 4.60 -19.71 5.55
C PRO A 28 5.04 -20.12 6.97
N ASP A 29 6.32 -20.46 7.18
CA ASP A 29 6.85 -20.95 8.47
C ASP A 29 7.39 -19.85 9.40
N THR A 30 7.08 -18.57 9.17
CA THR A 30 7.53 -17.46 10.04
C THR A 30 6.37 -16.72 10.66
N GLU A 31 6.34 -16.61 11.99
CA GLU A 31 5.22 -16.04 12.77
C GLU A 31 5.05 -14.51 12.62
N GLY A 32 6.07 -13.80 12.14
CA GLY A 32 6.02 -12.35 12.01
C GLY A 32 7.15 -11.77 11.16
N ASP A 33 6.99 -10.50 10.79
CA ASP A 33 8.09 -9.75 10.19
C ASP A 33 9.18 -9.49 11.26
N THR A 34 10.42 -9.86 10.94
CA THR A 34 11.57 -9.84 11.86
C THR A 34 12.14 -8.44 12.12
N GLN A 35 11.64 -7.43 11.38
CA GLN A 35 12.02 -6.01 11.48
C GLN A 35 10.78 -5.17 11.10
N VAL A 36 10.74 -3.91 11.54
CA VAL A 36 9.77 -2.93 11.01
C VAL A 36 10.07 -2.73 9.52
N LEU A 37 9.07 -2.96 8.66
CA LEU A 37 9.22 -2.90 7.21
C LEU A 37 8.44 -1.74 6.60
N GLY A 38 8.98 -1.17 5.53
CA GLY A 38 8.34 -0.12 4.74
C GLY A 38 8.52 1.29 5.33
N THR A 39 7.98 2.28 4.62
CA THR A 39 8.13 3.70 4.99
C THR A 39 7.02 4.17 5.91
N THR A 40 7.38 4.87 6.99
CA THR A 40 6.42 5.46 7.93
C THR A 40 5.40 6.33 7.22
N GLY A 41 4.12 6.10 7.52
CA GLY A 41 3.00 6.80 6.88
C GLY A 41 2.54 6.19 5.56
N TYR A 42 3.23 5.19 4.99
CA TYR A 42 2.77 4.41 3.84
C TYR A 42 2.67 2.92 4.13
N ALA A 43 3.48 2.41 5.06
CA ALA A 43 3.47 1.01 5.46
C ALA A 43 2.13 0.59 6.08
N ALA A 44 1.67 -0.61 5.74
CA ALA A 44 0.49 -1.21 6.32
C ALA A 44 0.69 -1.48 7.83
N PRO A 45 -0.38 -1.45 8.66
CA PRO A 45 -0.26 -1.66 10.11
C PRO A 45 0.47 -2.95 10.50
N GLU A 46 0.25 -4.04 9.77
CA GLU A 46 0.92 -5.32 10.01
C GLU A 46 2.45 -5.25 9.87
N GLN A 47 2.97 -4.35 9.03
CA GLN A 47 4.41 -4.19 8.79
C GLN A 47 5.18 -3.57 9.98
N TYR A 48 4.47 -3.09 11.00
CA TYR A 48 5.07 -2.59 12.25
C TYR A 48 5.31 -3.72 13.28
N GLY A 49 5.36 -4.98 12.84
CA GLY A 49 5.66 -6.14 13.67
C GLY A 49 4.44 -6.75 14.37
N ILE A 50 3.23 -6.42 13.92
CA ILE A 50 1.97 -6.93 14.51
C ILE A 50 1.67 -8.34 13.97
N SER A 51 1.97 -8.61 12.71
CA SER A 51 1.78 -9.91 12.06
C SER A 51 2.65 -10.03 10.81
N GLN A 52 2.75 -11.23 10.25
CA GLN A 52 3.43 -11.42 8.98
C GLN A 52 2.65 -10.72 7.86
N SER A 53 3.32 -9.78 7.17
CA SER A 53 2.72 -9.10 6.02
C SER A 53 2.60 -10.03 4.81
N ASP A 54 1.58 -9.85 3.98
CA ASP A 54 1.49 -10.48 2.66
C ASP A 54 1.37 -9.42 1.55
N PHE A 55 0.98 -9.83 0.35
CA PHE A 55 0.82 -8.92 -0.80
C PHE A 55 -0.20 -7.79 -0.54
N ARG A 56 -1.11 -7.94 0.42
CA ARG A 56 -2.13 -6.93 0.76
C ARG A 56 -1.54 -5.73 1.50
N ALA A 57 -0.31 -5.85 2.01
CA ALA A 57 0.45 -4.71 2.51
C ALA A 57 0.76 -3.71 1.38
N ASP A 58 1.11 -4.21 0.18
CA ASP A 58 1.34 -3.35 -0.99
C ASP A 58 0.06 -2.65 -1.48
N ILE A 59 -1.08 -3.31 -1.36
CA ILE A 59 -2.39 -2.71 -1.67
C ILE A 59 -2.69 -1.54 -0.71
N TYR A 60 -2.35 -1.69 0.58
CA TYR A 60 -2.50 -0.59 1.55
C TYR A 60 -1.63 0.60 1.17
N SER A 61 -0.33 0.38 0.95
CA SER A 61 0.60 1.45 0.61
C SER A 61 0.23 2.16 -0.70
N LEU A 62 -0.25 1.42 -1.70
CA LEU A 62 -0.78 2.01 -2.94
C LEU A 62 -2.04 2.84 -2.70
N GLY A 63 -2.93 2.41 -1.80
CA GLY A 63 -4.10 3.18 -1.38
C GLY A 63 -3.73 4.51 -0.71
N VAL A 64 -2.73 4.50 0.16
CA VAL A 64 -2.18 5.72 0.76
C VAL A 64 -1.60 6.63 -0.31
N LEU A 65 -0.76 6.10 -1.20
CA LEU A 65 -0.15 6.86 -2.30
C LEU A 65 -1.22 7.52 -3.19
N LEU A 66 -2.23 6.76 -3.60
CA LEU A 66 -3.35 7.28 -4.40
C LEU A 66 -4.06 8.43 -3.69
N ASN A 67 -4.31 8.32 -2.38
CA ASN A 67 -4.93 9.40 -1.62
C ASN A 67 -4.05 10.66 -1.58
N VAL A 68 -2.75 10.49 -1.36
CA VAL A 68 -1.79 11.60 -1.35
C VAL A 68 -1.73 12.27 -2.71
N MET A 69 -1.77 11.51 -3.82
CA MET A 69 -1.84 12.08 -5.17
C MET A 69 -3.12 12.88 -5.42
N LEU A 70 -4.25 12.43 -4.87
CA LEU A 70 -5.55 13.10 -5.05
C LEU A 70 -5.76 14.32 -4.14
N THR A 71 -5.15 14.34 -2.95
CA THR A 71 -5.49 15.31 -1.89
C THR A 71 -4.29 16.09 -1.33
N GLY A 72 -3.06 15.66 -1.65
CA GLY A 72 -1.82 16.14 -1.01
C GLY A 72 -1.69 15.75 0.47
N LYS A 73 -2.59 14.92 1.01
CA LYS A 73 -2.65 14.59 2.45
C LYS A 73 -2.76 13.08 2.66
N HIS A 74 -2.30 12.62 3.81
CA HIS A 74 -2.50 11.23 4.25
C HIS A 74 -4.00 10.97 4.50
N PRO A 75 -4.54 9.76 4.21
CA PRO A 75 -5.96 9.44 4.33
C PRO A 75 -6.52 9.62 5.76
N SER A 76 -5.69 9.50 6.80
CA SER A 76 -6.10 9.81 8.19
C SER A 76 -6.35 11.30 8.45
N LYS A 77 -5.80 12.20 7.62
CA LYS A 77 -6.01 13.65 7.70
C LYS A 77 -7.11 14.13 6.76
N CYS A 78 -7.15 13.57 5.55
CA CYS A 78 -8.15 13.91 4.55
C CYS A 78 -8.32 12.72 3.60
N MET A 79 -9.49 12.11 3.62
CA MET A 79 -9.86 11.06 2.69
C MET A 79 -10.30 11.69 1.37
N ALA A 80 -9.81 11.16 0.24
CA ALA A 80 -10.28 11.56 -1.08
C ALA A 80 -11.81 11.37 -1.19
N PRO A 81 -12.55 12.27 -1.85
CA PRO A 81 -13.99 12.12 -2.01
C PRO A 81 -14.36 11.17 -3.16
N GLY A 82 -15.65 10.85 -3.27
CA GLY A 82 -16.23 10.21 -4.45
C GLY A 82 -15.88 8.73 -4.65
N ARG A 83 -15.83 8.30 -5.92
CA ARG A 83 -15.53 6.90 -6.28
C ARG A 83 -14.12 6.50 -5.82
N LEU A 84 -13.12 7.31 -6.13
CA LEU A 84 -11.73 7.02 -5.77
C LEU A 84 -11.50 7.01 -4.26
N GLY A 85 -12.22 7.86 -3.51
CA GLY A 85 -12.25 7.80 -2.05
C GLY A 85 -12.66 6.45 -1.47
N ARG A 86 -13.68 5.82 -2.06
CA ARG A 86 -14.14 4.48 -1.65
C ARG A 86 -13.08 3.40 -1.96
N VAL A 87 -12.38 3.55 -3.08
CA VAL A 87 -11.27 2.65 -3.45
C VAL A 87 -10.12 2.79 -2.45
N VAL A 88 -9.71 4.03 -2.14
CA VAL A 88 -8.69 4.33 -1.12
C VAL A 88 -9.10 3.73 0.22
N GLN A 89 -10.32 4.00 0.68
CA GLN A 89 -10.83 3.49 1.96
C GLN A 89 -10.70 1.97 2.05
N LYS A 90 -11.08 1.25 0.98
CA LYS A 90 -10.98 -0.21 0.92
C LYS A 90 -9.52 -0.68 0.91
N CYS A 91 -8.62 0.01 0.21
CA CYS A 91 -7.19 -0.29 0.24
C CYS A 91 -6.60 -0.10 1.64
N THR A 92 -7.02 0.94 2.37
CA THR A 92 -6.45 1.33 3.67
C THR A 92 -7.17 0.72 4.88
N MET A 93 -7.95 -0.35 4.70
CA MET A 93 -8.59 -1.06 5.82
C MET A 93 -7.52 -1.68 6.74
N THR A 94 -7.66 -1.53 8.06
CA THR A 94 -6.71 -2.11 9.03
C THR A 94 -6.58 -3.63 8.86
N SER A 95 -7.72 -4.31 8.78
CA SER A 95 -7.86 -5.73 8.42
C SER A 95 -7.43 -6.01 6.97
N PRO A 96 -6.33 -6.74 6.72
CA PRO A 96 -5.91 -7.07 5.35
C PRO A 96 -6.98 -7.81 4.55
N GLU A 97 -7.76 -8.68 5.17
CA GLU A 97 -8.85 -9.47 4.57
C GLU A 97 -10.01 -8.64 4.02
N LYS A 98 -10.13 -7.38 4.46
CA LYS A 98 -11.13 -6.43 3.94
C LYS A 98 -10.64 -5.61 2.75
N ARG A 99 -9.33 -5.69 2.43
CA ARG A 99 -8.72 -5.03 1.27
C ARG A 99 -9.01 -5.82 -0.02
N TYR A 100 -8.56 -5.29 -1.15
CA TYR A 100 -8.58 -6.02 -2.42
C TYR A 100 -7.71 -7.29 -2.33
N LYS A 101 -8.13 -8.35 -3.02
CA LYS A 101 -7.46 -9.66 -3.01
C LYS A 101 -6.32 -9.76 -4.02
N SER A 102 -6.15 -8.77 -4.89
CA SER A 102 -5.05 -8.69 -5.84
C SER A 102 -4.92 -7.28 -6.42
N ALA A 103 -3.76 -6.97 -7.01
CA ALA A 103 -3.57 -5.74 -7.78
C ALA A 103 -4.52 -5.65 -8.99
N LEU A 104 -4.86 -6.80 -9.60
CA LEU A 104 -5.82 -6.85 -10.71
C LEU A 104 -7.22 -6.42 -10.25
N GLN A 105 -7.68 -6.91 -9.09
CA GLN A 105 -8.98 -6.52 -8.55
C GLN A 105 -9.03 -5.03 -8.18
N LEU A 106 -7.91 -4.47 -7.71
CA LEU A 106 -7.80 -3.04 -7.47
C LEU A 106 -7.88 -2.26 -8.80
N LEU A 107 -7.17 -2.70 -9.84
CA LEU A 107 -7.20 -2.08 -11.16
C LEU A 107 -8.62 -2.04 -11.75
N GLU A 108 -9.39 -3.12 -11.61
CA GLU A 108 -10.80 -3.17 -12.04
C GLU A 108 -11.70 -2.16 -11.30
N ALA A 109 -11.30 -1.72 -10.11
CA ALA A 109 -12.09 -0.80 -9.30
C ALA A 109 -11.78 0.69 -9.58
N LEU A 110 -10.67 1.00 -10.24
CA LEU A 110 -10.24 2.36 -10.64
C LEU A 110 -11.06 2.88 -11.82
#